data_AF-A0A9N9P979-F1
#
_entry.id   AF-A0A9N9P979-F1
#
_cell.length_a   1.000
_cell.length_b   1.000
_cell.length_c   1.000
_cell.angle_alpha   90.00
_cell.angle_beta   90.00
_cell.angle_gamma   90.00
#
_symmetry.space_group_name_H-M   'P 1'
#
loop_
_entity.id
_entity.type
_entity.pdbx_description
1 polymer ?
#
loop_
_entity_poly.entity_id
_entity_poly.type
_entity_poly.pdbx_seq_one_letter_code
_entity_poly.pdbx_strand_id
1 'polypeptide(L)'
;MGRIANKQFKKAKKTMSSKVHRSWTVKEKLMILEYLQIRDWKNKKDNLLLAAPYAKKLHLGKPAKYPDLEDNLFNWINVTRACGNAVTHNMITKKAVALSQNKFRSRYPDIIQFKFSNRWLDAFLVRYNLSNRRRITIAQHLAT
;
A
#
# COMPACT_ATOMS: atom_id res chain seq x y z
N MET A 1 14.28 -31.06 9.10
CA MET A 1 14.26 -30.08 7.98
C MET A 1 15.52 -29.20 7.82
N GLY A 2 16.38 -29.00 8.83
CA GLY A 2 17.50 -28.02 8.75
C GLY A 2 18.80 -28.45 8.03
N ARG A 3 19.05 -29.76 7.82
CA ARG A 3 20.33 -30.24 7.27
C ARG A 3 20.46 -30.04 5.75
N ILE A 4 19.37 -30.13 5.01
CA ILE A 4 19.36 -30.05 3.53
C ILE A 4 19.62 -28.61 3.07
N ALA A 5 18.95 -27.63 3.69
CA ALA A 5 19.14 -26.21 3.39
C ALA A 5 20.59 -25.75 3.68
N ASN A 6 21.21 -26.26 4.75
CA ASN A 6 22.59 -25.90 5.12
C ASN A 6 23.63 -26.48 4.14
N LYS A 7 23.36 -27.67 3.57
CA LYS A 7 24.21 -28.30 2.55
C LYS A 7 24.13 -27.53 1.22
N GLN A 8 22.93 -27.11 0.82
CA GLN A 8 22.73 -26.24 -0.34
C GLN A 8 23.40 -24.87 -0.15
N PHE A 9 23.36 -24.32 1.06
CA PHE A 9 24.02 -23.06 1.41
C PHE A 9 25.55 -23.12 1.29
N LYS A 10 26.19 -24.17 1.83
CA LYS A 10 27.64 -24.36 1.69
C LYS A 10 28.05 -24.52 0.22
N LYS A 11 27.22 -25.20 -0.59
CA LYS A 11 27.43 -25.33 -2.04
C LYS A 11 27.33 -23.99 -2.75
N ALA A 12 26.27 -23.20 -2.49
CA ALA A 12 26.09 -21.87 -3.07
C ALA A 12 27.26 -20.93 -2.76
N LYS A 13 27.72 -20.86 -1.49
CA LYS A 13 28.91 -20.08 -1.10
C LYS A 13 30.19 -20.50 -1.83
N LYS A 14 30.43 -21.81 -1.95
CA LYS A 14 31.61 -22.33 -2.66
C LYS A 14 31.58 -21.97 -4.15
N THR A 15 30.40 -22.05 -4.78
CA THR A 15 30.18 -21.64 -6.18
C THR A 15 30.32 -20.13 -6.38
N MET A 16 30.02 -19.31 -5.36
CA MET A 16 30.24 -17.86 -5.41
C MET A 16 31.73 -17.48 -5.36
N SER A 17 32.52 -18.14 -4.52
CA SER A 17 33.96 -17.88 -4.41
C SER A 17 34.75 -18.27 -5.67
N SER A 18 34.23 -19.19 -6.50
CA SER A 18 34.92 -19.71 -7.68
C SER A 18 34.57 -18.97 -8.99
N LYS A 19 33.67 -17.97 -8.97
CA LYS A 19 33.19 -17.27 -10.18
C LYS A 19 33.82 -15.90 -10.32
N VAL A 20 35.10 -15.87 -10.68
CA VAL A 20 35.85 -14.63 -10.90
C VAL A 20 35.78 -14.16 -12.37
N HIS A 21 35.34 -15.01 -13.32
CA HIS A 21 35.52 -14.74 -14.76
C HIS A 21 34.31 -14.96 -15.70
N ARG A 22 33.08 -15.19 -15.20
CA ARG A 22 31.90 -15.41 -16.08
C ARG A 22 30.64 -14.73 -15.55
N SER A 23 29.83 -14.19 -16.46
CA SER A 23 28.54 -13.55 -16.16
C SER A 23 27.55 -14.55 -15.53
N TRP A 24 26.84 -14.09 -14.51
CA TRP A 24 25.85 -14.90 -13.77
C TRP A 24 24.61 -15.19 -14.61
N THR A 25 24.12 -16.43 -14.54
CA THR A 25 22.82 -16.79 -15.14
C THR A 25 21.65 -16.26 -14.32
N VAL A 26 20.48 -16.09 -14.94
CA VAL A 26 19.26 -15.56 -14.29
C VAL A 26 18.86 -16.38 -13.06
N LYS A 27 18.94 -17.72 -13.16
CA LYS A 27 18.59 -18.65 -12.08
C LYS A 27 19.49 -18.48 -10.86
N GLU A 28 20.77 -18.25 -11.08
CA GLU A 28 21.75 -18.07 -10.00
C GLU A 28 21.60 -16.70 -9.34
N LYS A 29 21.34 -15.65 -10.12
CA LYS A 29 21.02 -14.32 -9.57
C LYS A 29 19.78 -14.38 -8.68
N LEU A 30 18.71 -15.04 -9.14
CA LEU A 30 17.47 -15.19 -8.38
C LEU A 30 17.69 -15.92 -7.05
N MET A 31 18.39 -17.05 -7.08
CA MET A 31 18.70 -17.83 -5.89
C MET A 31 19.51 -17.03 -4.85
N ILE A 32 20.45 -16.19 -5.31
CA ILE A 32 21.25 -15.33 -4.44
C ILE A 32 20.39 -14.23 -3.81
N LEU A 33 19.54 -13.57 -4.60
CA LEU A 33 18.65 -12.52 -4.11
C LEU A 33 17.69 -13.06 -3.04
N GLU A 34 17.06 -14.20 -3.30
CA GLU A 34 16.18 -14.87 -2.33
C GLU A 34 16.94 -15.25 -1.06
N TYR A 35 18.13 -15.82 -1.20
CA TYR A 35 18.94 -16.22 -0.05
C TYR A 35 19.38 -15.02 0.81
N LEU A 36 19.85 -13.94 0.19
CA LEU A 36 20.29 -12.74 0.90
C LEU A 36 19.11 -12.04 1.59
N GLN A 37 17.96 -11.94 0.93
CA GLN A 37 16.76 -11.37 1.53
C GLN A 37 16.31 -12.16 2.77
N ILE A 38 16.25 -13.50 2.69
CA ILE A 38 15.88 -14.34 3.83
C ILE A 38 16.87 -14.18 4.99
N ARG A 39 18.17 -14.09 4.71
CA ARG A 39 19.20 -13.86 5.72
C ARG A 39 19.02 -12.50 6.39
N ASP A 40 18.83 -11.45 5.61
CA ASP A 40 18.64 -10.09 6.13
C ASP A 40 17.37 -9.99 6.97
N TRP A 41 16.29 -10.65 6.58
CA TRP A 41 15.05 -10.72 7.36
C TRP A 41 15.25 -11.44 8.68
N LYS A 42 16.00 -12.55 8.70
CA LYS A 42 16.34 -13.24 9.96
C LYS A 42 17.18 -12.36 10.88
N ASN A 43 18.17 -11.66 10.34
CA ASN A 43 19.04 -10.78 11.11
C ASN A 43 18.28 -9.55 11.66
N LYS A 44 17.30 -9.04 10.92
CA LYS A 44 16.50 -7.87 11.31
C LYS A 44 15.23 -8.23 12.07
N LYS A 45 14.92 -9.51 12.27
CA LYS A 45 13.65 -9.97 12.85
C LYS A 45 13.33 -9.29 14.17
N ASP A 46 14.28 -9.25 15.10
CA ASP A 46 14.03 -8.69 16.43
C ASP A 46 13.81 -7.19 16.38
N ASN A 47 14.57 -6.47 15.55
CA ASN A 47 14.36 -5.04 15.29
C ASN A 47 12.99 -4.77 14.63
N LEU A 48 12.54 -5.65 13.73
CA LEU A 48 11.23 -5.54 13.08
C LEU A 48 10.08 -5.79 14.06
N LEU A 49 10.24 -6.74 14.99
CA LEU A 49 9.27 -7.01 16.05
C LEU A 49 9.22 -5.86 17.08
N LEU A 50 10.36 -5.23 17.40
CA LEU A 50 10.42 -4.06 18.27
C LEU A 50 9.82 -2.80 17.64
N ALA A 51 10.07 -2.57 16.34
CA ALA A 51 9.59 -1.37 15.65
C ALA A 51 8.06 -1.33 15.50
N ALA A 52 7.41 -2.49 15.38
CA ALA A 52 5.97 -2.58 15.17
C ALA A 52 5.36 -3.85 15.79
N PRO A 53 5.32 -3.95 17.14
CA PRO A 53 4.97 -5.19 17.85
C PRO A 53 3.55 -5.71 17.55
N TYR A 54 2.65 -4.82 17.16
CA TYR A 54 1.25 -5.14 16.86
C TYR A 54 0.92 -5.11 15.34
N ALA A 55 1.89 -4.82 14.48
CA ALA A 55 1.64 -4.68 13.05
C ALA A 55 1.58 -6.04 12.37
N LYS A 56 0.39 -6.41 11.86
CA LYS A 56 0.20 -7.63 11.05
C LYS A 56 0.93 -7.57 9.69
N LYS A 57 1.24 -6.37 9.18
CA LYS A 57 1.96 -6.12 7.93
C LYS A 57 2.86 -4.89 8.08
N LEU A 58 4.13 -5.03 7.71
CA LEU A 58 5.12 -3.92 7.77
C LEU A 58 4.94 -2.91 6.62
N HIS A 59 4.47 -3.37 5.47
CA HIS A 59 4.23 -2.52 4.31
C HIS A 59 2.72 -2.37 4.07
N LEU A 60 2.19 -1.17 4.32
CA LEU A 60 0.78 -0.79 4.09
C LEU A 60 0.43 -0.64 2.59
N GLY A 61 1.28 -1.16 1.70
CA GLY A 61 1.21 -0.93 0.26
C GLY A 61 1.88 0.37 -0.16
N LYS A 62 1.62 0.78 -1.40
CA LYS A 62 2.16 2.03 -1.96
C LYS A 62 1.44 3.23 -1.32
N PRO A 63 2.17 4.26 -0.84
CA PRO A 63 1.54 5.45 -0.28
C PRO A 63 0.69 6.19 -1.32
N ALA A 64 -0.24 7.00 -0.84
CA ALA A 64 -1.03 7.90 -1.68
C ALA A 64 -0.12 8.80 -2.52
N LYS A 65 -0.49 9.03 -3.79
CA LYS A 65 0.28 9.93 -4.66
C LYS A 65 0.18 11.39 -4.17
N TYR A 66 -0.97 11.77 -3.64
CA TYR A 66 -1.27 13.10 -3.13
C TYR A 66 -1.87 13.00 -1.72
N PRO A 67 -1.03 12.75 -0.69
CA PRO A 67 -1.52 12.46 0.68
C PRO A 67 -2.34 13.62 1.24
N ASP A 68 -1.85 14.85 1.19
CA ASP A 68 -2.56 16.01 1.76
C ASP A 68 -3.92 16.28 1.09
N LEU A 69 -4.04 15.97 -0.21
CA LEU A 69 -5.31 16.07 -0.92
C LEU A 69 -6.28 14.99 -0.45
N GLU A 70 -5.79 13.75 -0.32
CA GLU A 70 -6.60 12.62 0.14
C GLU A 70 -7.08 12.84 1.59
N ASP A 71 -6.25 13.40 2.48
CA ASP A 71 -6.64 13.73 3.86
C ASP A 71 -7.76 14.77 3.89
N ASN A 72 -7.64 15.82 3.07
CA ASN A 72 -8.67 16.85 2.99
C ASN A 72 -10.00 16.29 2.45
N LEU A 73 -9.90 15.41 1.45
CA LEU A 73 -11.04 14.74 0.85
C LEU A 73 -11.72 13.79 1.86
N PHE A 74 -10.93 13.03 2.63
CA PHE A 74 -11.43 12.16 3.70
C PHE A 74 -12.17 12.94 4.78
N ASN A 75 -11.60 14.05 5.25
CA ASN A 75 -12.26 14.93 6.23
C ASN A 75 -13.59 15.46 5.71
N TRP A 76 -13.65 15.88 4.45
CA TRP A 76 -14.90 16.30 3.82
C TRP A 76 -15.95 15.18 3.76
N ILE A 77 -15.54 13.93 3.47
CA ILE A 77 -16.45 12.77 3.48
C ILE A 77 -17.03 12.54 4.88
N ASN A 78 -16.19 12.58 5.92
CA ASN A 78 -16.63 12.38 7.30
C ASN A 78 -17.63 13.44 7.76
N VAL A 79 -17.35 14.72 7.50
CA VAL A 79 -18.29 15.81 7.81
C VAL A 79 -19.60 15.63 7.05
N THR A 80 -19.53 15.30 5.76
CA THR A 80 -20.74 15.14 4.94
C THR A 80 -21.61 13.97 5.42
N ARG A 81 -20.99 12.85 5.80
CA ARG A 81 -21.68 11.68 6.36
C ARG A 81 -22.25 11.95 7.75
N ALA A 82 -21.55 12.71 8.59
CA ALA A 82 -22.05 13.13 9.89
C ALA A 82 -23.30 14.00 9.78
N CYS A 83 -23.40 14.84 8.74
CA CYS A 83 -24.60 15.60 8.42
C CYS A 83 -25.75 14.75 7.82
N GLY A 84 -25.62 13.42 7.74
CA GLY A 84 -26.63 12.53 7.18
C GLY A 84 -26.69 12.49 5.64
N ASN A 85 -25.76 13.16 4.95
CA ASN A 85 -25.75 13.21 3.49
C ASN A 85 -25.04 11.99 2.91
N ALA A 86 -25.66 11.38 1.89
CA ALA A 86 -25.07 10.28 1.15
C ALA A 86 -23.94 10.78 0.24
N VAL A 87 -22.77 10.16 0.34
CA VAL A 87 -21.60 10.48 -0.50
C VAL A 87 -21.41 9.39 -1.55
N THR A 88 -21.61 9.74 -2.82
CA THR A 88 -21.41 8.83 -3.95
C THR A 88 -20.00 8.95 -4.54
N HIS A 89 -19.58 7.95 -5.30
CA HIS A 89 -18.27 7.94 -5.98
C HIS A 89 -18.07 9.17 -6.88
N ASN A 90 -19.09 9.55 -7.64
CA ASN A 90 -19.05 10.75 -8.50
C ASN A 90 -18.88 12.05 -7.70
N MET A 91 -19.42 12.13 -6.49
CA MET A 91 -19.22 13.31 -5.64
C MET A 91 -17.77 13.38 -5.16
N ILE A 92 -17.18 12.24 -4.79
CA ILE A 92 -15.79 12.16 -4.35
C ILE A 92 -14.85 12.57 -5.49
N THR A 93 -15.04 12.04 -6.70
CA THR A 93 -14.19 12.39 -7.86
C THR A 93 -14.33 13.87 -8.24
N LYS A 94 -15.55 14.40 -8.29
CA LYS A 94 -15.78 15.84 -8.55
C LYS A 94 -15.12 16.72 -7.47
N LYS A 95 -15.22 16.34 -6.20
CA LYS A 95 -14.59 17.07 -5.10
C LYS A 95 -13.06 17.03 -5.20
N ALA A 96 -12.48 15.88 -5.54
CA ALA A 96 -11.04 15.72 -5.71
C ALA A 96 -10.51 16.61 -6.84
N VAL A 97 -11.20 16.67 -7.99
CA VAL A 97 -10.87 17.57 -9.11
C VAL A 97 -10.97 19.04 -8.68
N ALA A 98 -12.01 19.42 -7.95
CA ALA A 98 -12.15 20.80 -7.46
C ALA A 98 -11.03 21.18 -6.47
N LEU A 99 -10.62 20.25 -5.60
CA LEU A 99 -9.51 20.46 -4.66
C LEU A 99 -8.17 20.59 -5.38
N SER A 100 -7.95 19.79 -6.43
CA SER A 100 -6.70 19.80 -7.20
C SER A 100 -6.49 21.10 -7.94
N GLN A 101 -7.56 21.69 -8.49
CA GLN A 101 -7.52 22.95 -9.23
C GLN A 101 -7.28 24.17 -8.33
N ASN A 102 -7.82 24.17 -7.10
CA ASN A 102 -7.77 25.33 -6.21
C ASN A 102 -6.60 25.26 -5.22
N LYS A 103 -6.68 24.37 -4.21
CA LYS A 103 -5.80 24.41 -3.04
C LYS A 103 -4.45 23.74 -3.26
N PHE A 104 -4.41 22.72 -4.13
CA PHE A 104 -3.26 21.84 -4.26
C PHE A 104 -2.42 22.08 -5.52
N ARG A 105 -2.82 23.03 -6.36
CA ARG A 105 -2.14 23.35 -7.62
C ARG A 105 -0.70 23.84 -7.41
N SER A 106 -0.45 24.65 -6.39
CA SER A 106 0.89 25.16 -6.08
C SER A 106 1.82 24.09 -5.52
N ARG A 107 1.27 23.17 -4.72
CA ARG A 107 2.03 22.08 -4.07
C ARG A 107 2.31 20.91 -5.00
N TYR A 108 1.39 20.63 -5.93
CA TYR A 108 1.48 19.53 -6.88
C TYR A 108 1.18 20.01 -8.31
N PRO A 109 2.19 20.40 -9.10
CA PRO A 109 1.97 20.91 -10.46
C PRO A 109 1.48 19.83 -11.44
N ASP A 110 1.84 18.56 -11.20
CA ASP A 110 1.45 17.42 -12.03
C ASP A 110 0.00 16.98 -11.81
N ILE A 111 -0.68 17.52 -10.80
CA ILE A 111 -2.04 17.13 -10.41
C ILE A 111 -3.10 17.53 -11.43
N ILE A 112 -2.82 18.54 -12.26
CA ILE A 112 -3.76 19.07 -13.26
C ILE A 112 -4.09 18.00 -14.31
N GLN A 113 -3.10 17.18 -14.67
CA GLN A 113 -3.27 16.10 -15.64
C GLN A 113 -3.82 14.81 -14.99
N PHE A 114 -3.94 14.79 -13.66
CA PHE A 114 -4.39 13.60 -12.95
C PHE A 114 -5.90 13.42 -13.08
N LYS A 115 -6.31 12.29 -13.69
CA LYS A 115 -7.72 12.02 -14.05
C LYS A 115 -8.61 11.54 -12.91
N PHE A 116 -8.07 11.28 -11.71
CA PHE A 116 -8.83 10.72 -10.57
C PHE A 116 -9.73 9.54 -10.97
N SER A 117 -9.15 8.55 -11.65
CA SER A 117 -9.89 7.41 -12.22
C SER A 117 -10.54 6.51 -11.16
N ASN A 118 -11.46 5.63 -11.58
CA ASN A 118 -12.10 4.65 -10.69
C ASN A 118 -11.08 3.79 -9.92
N ARG A 119 -9.98 3.38 -10.56
CA ARG A 119 -8.91 2.63 -9.87
C ARG A 119 -8.24 3.43 -8.75
N TRP A 120 -8.05 4.73 -8.96
CA TRP A 120 -7.53 5.61 -7.90
C TRP A 120 -8.54 5.71 -6.76
N LEU A 121 -9.82 5.87 -7.09
CA LEU A 121 -10.90 5.95 -6.11
C LEU A 121 -11.01 4.68 -5.26
N ASP A 122 -10.97 3.49 -5.88
CA ASP A 122 -11.00 2.21 -5.16
C ASP A 122 -9.82 2.11 -4.19
N ALA A 123 -8.63 2.48 -4.64
CA ALA A 123 -7.44 2.48 -3.80
C ALA A 123 -7.53 3.51 -2.66
N PHE A 124 -8.11 4.69 -2.91
CA PHE A 124 -8.39 5.70 -1.90
C PHE A 124 -9.36 5.17 -0.84
N LEU A 125 -10.47 4.57 -1.26
CA LEU A 125 -11.45 4.00 -0.33
C LEU A 125 -10.83 2.92 0.57
N VAL A 126 -9.98 2.05 0.01
CA VAL A 126 -9.26 1.02 0.78
C VAL A 126 -8.28 1.65 1.77
N ARG A 127 -7.50 2.67 1.36
CA ARG A 127 -6.54 3.34 2.26
C ARG A 127 -7.20 3.94 3.50
N TYR A 128 -8.37 4.53 3.33
CA TYR A 128 -9.11 5.19 4.41
C TYR A 128 -10.19 4.30 5.06
N ASN A 129 -10.20 3.00 4.76
CA ASN A 129 -11.22 2.04 5.24
C ASN A 129 -12.67 2.53 5.03
N LEU A 130 -12.91 3.25 3.93
CA LEU A 130 -14.22 3.76 3.57
C LEU A 130 -15.01 2.65 2.88
N SER A 131 -16.04 2.14 3.56
CA SER A 131 -16.96 1.17 2.96
C SER A 131 -17.88 1.84 1.94
N ASN A 132 -18.11 1.15 0.82
CA ASN A 132 -19.21 1.41 -0.11
C ASN A 132 -20.55 0.93 0.49
N ARG A 133 -20.99 1.53 1.61
CA ARG A 133 -22.28 1.15 2.21
C ARG A 133 -23.40 1.66 1.32
N ARG A 134 -24.09 0.72 0.65
CA ARG A 134 -25.46 0.95 0.15
C ARG A 134 -26.36 1.32 1.32
N ARG A 135 -27.28 2.26 1.08
CA ARG A 135 -28.32 2.70 2.01
C ARG A 135 -28.95 1.47 2.69
N ILE A 136 -28.83 1.37 4.01
CA ILE A 136 -29.84 0.65 4.78
C ILE A 136 -31.03 1.62 4.89
N THR A 137 -32.18 1.20 4.37
CA THR A 137 -33.43 1.95 4.53
C THR A 137 -33.74 1.95 6.03
N ILE A 138 -33.99 3.13 6.61
CA ILE A 138 -34.29 3.32 8.05
C ILE A 138 -35.40 2.38 8.56
N ALA A 139 -36.28 1.91 7.66
CA ALA A 139 -37.31 0.91 7.95
C ALA A 139 -36.79 -0.40 8.60
N GLN A 140 -35.51 -0.78 8.42
CA GLN A 140 -34.94 -1.98 9.08
C GLN A 140 -34.60 -1.77 10.57
N HIS A 141 -34.54 -0.54 11.05
CA HIS A 141 -34.34 -0.23 12.47
C HIS A 141 -35.65 -0.09 13.25
N LEU A 142 -36.81 -0.18 12.57
CA LEU A 142 -38.15 -0.07 13.16
C LEU A 142 -38.96 -1.36 12.95
N ALA A 143 -38.33 -2.53 13.05
CA ALA A 143 -39.04 -3.78 13.24
C ALA A 143 -39.05 -4.11 14.73
N THR A 144 -40.27 -4.15 15.27
CA THR A 144 -40.69 -4.47 16.65
C THR A 144 -40.03 -5.70 17.24
#